data_AF-Q49ZY3-F1
#
_entry.id   AF-Q49ZY3-F1
#
_cell.length_a   1.000
_cell.length_b   1.000
_cell.length_c   1.000
_cell.angle_alpha   90.00
_cell.angle_beta   90.00
_cell.angle_gamma   90.00
#
_symmetry.space_group_name_H-M   'P 1'
#
loop_
_entity.id
_entity.type
_entity.pdbx_description
1 polymer ?
#
loop_
_entity_poly.entity_id
_entity_poly.type
_entity_poly.pdbx_seq_one_letter_code
_entity_poly.pdbx_strand_id
1 'polypeptide(L)'
;MNTPIKNYADTFSKELNLTQGIYKYIFYFISFMIIMVVIPRMLDNSFQLTLALMLYILFIFIGSLVLILFVIKKLIMTWGDSKKTYIAVGFSSAIVFGIYILSEYLLRHYPIFIFWSPNQTTNFIIGIILLLLTMAICLLLKKKYFAGLILILSLPNIISRIFTGGDYSNKNFLIISSIVLTIISLSFIAYIVVQYYRDKKSIDNN
;
A
#
# COMPACT_ATOMS: atom_id res chain seq x y z
N MET A 1 21.21 -32.87 35.47
CA MET A 1 22.32 -31.95 35.10
C MET A 1 21.78 -30.87 34.18
N ASN A 2 21.65 -29.65 34.70
CA ASN A 2 21.30 -28.44 33.93
C ASN A 2 22.58 -27.92 33.28
N THR A 3 22.87 -28.34 32.05
CA THR A 3 23.94 -27.72 31.27
C THR A 3 23.41 -26.40 30.69
N PRO A 4 24.17 -25.30 30.75
CA PRO A 4 23.75 -24.00 30.21
C PRO A 4 23.33 -24.05 28.74
N ILE A 5 23.85 -25.03 27.99
CA ILE A 5 23.52 -25.35 26.60
C ILE A 5 22.06 -25.77 26.44
N LYS A 6 21.48 -26.50 27.41
CA LYS A 6 20.09 -26.99 27.34
C LYS A 6 19.09 -25.86 27.56
N ASN A 7 19.40 -24.95 28.49
CA ASN A 7 18.61 -23.72 28.68
C ASN A 7 18.71 -22.78 27.47
N TYR A 8 19.88 -22.67 26.83
CA TYR A 8 20.04 -21.90 25.59
C TYR A 8 19.23 -22.51 24.45
N ALA A 9 19.28 -23.84 24.27
CA ALA A 9 18.53 -24.55 23.23
C ALA A 9 17.00 -24.49 23.45
N ASP A 10 16.52 -24.52 24.70
CA ASP A 10 15.10 -24.38 25.02
C ASP A 10 14.62 -22.93 24.85
N THR A 11 15.48 -21.93 25.09
CA THR A 11 15.17 -20.51 24.84
C THR A 11 15.13 -20.24 23.33
N PHE A 12 16.13 -20.74 22.58
CA PHE A 12 16.13 -20.70 21.12
C PHE A 12 14.93 -21.44 20.51
N SER A 13 14.55 -22.60 21.05
CA SER A 13 13.40 -23.37 20.58
C SER A 13 12.07 -22.67 20.86
N LYS A 14 11.96 -21.94 21.98
CA LYS A 14 10.81 -21.05 22.26
C LYS A 14 10.74 -19.87 21.28
N GLU A 15 11.86 -19.27 20.92
CA GLU A 15 11.92 -18.23 19.89
C GLU A 15 11.71 -18.78 18.46
N LEU A 16 12.12 -20.02 18.19
CA LEU A 16 11.85 -20.72 16.93
C LEU A 16 10.35 -21.05 16.77
N ASN A 17 9.64 -21.32 17.87
CA ASN A 17 8.19 -21.52 17.85
C ASN A 17 7.42 -20.23 17.47
N LEU A 18 8.04 -19.06 17.62
CA LEU A 18 7.56 -17.77 17.11
C LEU A 18 7.59 -17.70 15.57
N THR A 19 8.44 -18.54 14.94
CA THR A 19 8.57 -18.67 13.48
C THR A 19 7.39 -19.42 12.86
N GLN A 20 6.70 -20.29 13.63
CA GLN A 20 5.53 -21.04 13.15
C GLN A 20 4.29 -20.17 12.87
N GLY A 21 4.32 -18.88 13.19
CA GLY A 21 3.31 -17.91 12.76
C GLY A 21 3.72 -17.08 11.55
N ILE A 22 5.02 -16.96 11.27
CA ILE A 22 5.56 -15.94 10.35
C ILE A 22 5.08 -16.16 8.92
N TYR A 23 5.02 -17.41 8.45
CA TYR A 23 4.51 -17.72 7.11
C TYR A 23 3.04 -17.29 6.94
N LYS A 24 2.22 -17.42 7.98
CA LYS A 24 0.81 -17.00 7.95
C LYS A 24 0.68 -15.48 7.86
N TYR A 25 1.52 -14.75 8.59
CA TYR A 25 1.56 -13.28 8.51
C TYR A 25 2.11 -12.78 7.17
N ILE A 26 3.15 -13.40 6.62
CA ILE A 26 3.68 -13.09 5.29
C ILE A 26 2.59 -13.32 4.23
N PHE A 27 1.86 -14.43 4.31
CA PHE A 27 0.77 -14.72 3.39
C PHE A 27 -0.36 -13.67 3.47
N TYR A 28 -0.78 -13.29 4.69
CA TYR A 28 -1.77 -12.22 4.85
C TYR A 28 -1.28 -10.87 4.32
N PHE A 29 0.00 -10.56 4.50
CA PHE A 29 0.60 -9.34 3.98
C PHE A 29 0.61 -9.32 2.45
N ILE A 30 1.03 -10.41 1.81
CA ILE A 30 1.04 -10.54 0.34
C ILE A 30 -0.39 -10.43 -0.21
N SER A 31 -1.33 -11.16 0.39
CA SER A 31 -2.74 -11.10 -0.01
C SER A 31 -3.30 -9.68 0.09
N PHE A 32 -3.01 -8.99 1.19
CA PHE A 32 -3.45 -7.61 1.38
C PHE A 32 -2.83 -6.64 0.36
N MET A 33 -1.55 -6.80 0.02
CA MET A 33 -0.88 -5.99 -1.01
C MET A 33 -1.53 -6.18 -2.39
N ILE A 34 -1.85 -7.42 -2.76
CA ILE A 34 -2.56 -7.72 -4.00
C ILE A 34 -3.91 -7.00 -4.01
N ILE A 35 -4.67 -7.11 -2.92
CA ILE A 35 -5.98 -6.48 -2.79
C ILE A 35 -5.89 -4.95 -2.90
N MET A 36 -4.86 -4.33 -2.31
CA MET A 36 -4.59 -2.90 -2.44
C MET A 36 -4.33 -2.42 -3.86
N VAL A 37 -3.78 -3.27 -4.73
CA VAL A 37 -3.59 -2.93 -6.14
C VAL A 37 -4.85 -3.22 -6.95
N VAL A 38 -5.48 -4.37 -6.73
CA VAL A 38 -6.60 -4.86 -7.53
C VAL A 38 -7.87 -4.02 -7.31
N ILE A 39 -8.26 -3.77 -6.06
CA ILE A 39 -9.54 -3.09 -5.77
C ILE A 39 -9.62 -1.70 -6.40
N PRO A 40 -8.65 -0.78 -6.21
CA PRO A 40 -8.74 0.55 -6.81
C PRO A 40 -8.83 0.50 -8.34
N ARG A 41 -8.13 -0.44 -8.98
CA ARG A 41 -8.17 -0.65 -10.44
C ARG A 41 -9.50 -1.18 -10.93
N MET A 42 -10.15 -2.05 -10.15
CA MET A 42 -11.50 -2.52 -10.48
C MET A 42 -12.53 -1.38 -10.38
N LEU A 43 -12.33 -0.46 -9.43
CA LEU A 43 -13.20 0.70 -9.25
C LEU A 43 -13.00 1.79 -10.33
N ASP A 44 -11.76 1.98 -10.81
CA ASP A 44 -11.37 2.91 -11.90
C ASP A 44 -11.57 2.31 -13.31
N ASN A 45 -12.19 1.12 -13.42
CA ASN A 45 -12.43 0.43 -14.69
C ASN A 45 -11.15 0.13 -15.53
N SER A 46 -9.97 0.30 -14.94
CA SER A 46 -8.66 0.02 -15.54
C SER A 46 -8.19 -1.40 -15.30
N PHE A 47 -8.97 -2.21 -14.57
CA PHE A 47 -8.65 -3.60 -14.32
C PHE A 47 -8.87 -4.48 -15.55
N GLN A 48 -7.77 -5.04 -16.03
CA GLN A 48 -7.75 -6.15 -16.96
C GLN A 48 -6.83 -7.22 -16.37
N LEU A 49 -7.29 -8.46 -16.35
CA LEU A 49 -6.46 -9.58 -15.94
C LEU A 49 -5.49 -9.90 -17.07
N THR A 50 -4.28 -9.37 -16.97
CA THR A 50 -3.22 -9.52 -17.98
C THR A 50 -1.98 -10.17 -17.39
N LEU A 51 -1.16 -10.79 -18.24
CA LEU A 51 0.17 -11.27 -17.83
C LEU A 51 1.02 -10.12 -17.30
N ALA A 52 0.90 -8.95 -17.93
CA ALA A 52 1.59 -7.74 -17.53
C ALA A 52 1.19 -7.31 -16.10
N LEU A 53 -0.08 -7.46 -15.69
CA LEU A 53 -0.54 -7.13 -14.34
C LEU A 53 0.08 -8.07 -13.29
N MET A 54 0.20 -9.36 -13.61
CA MET A 54 0.88 -10.32 -12.71
C MET A 54 2.36 -9.98 -12.55
N LEU A 55 3.07 -9.68 -13.65
CA LEU A 55 4.46 -9.24 -13.61
C LEU A 55 4.64 -7.92 -12.86
N TYR A 56 3.71 -6.99 -13.05
CA TYR A 56 3.67 -5.70 -12.35
C TYR A 56 3.58 -5.87 -10.83
N ILE A 57 2.64 -6.69 -10.36
CA ILE A 57 2.47 -6.98 -8.93
C ILE A 57 3.74 -7.60 -8.35
N LEU A 58 4.34 -8.56 -9.06
CA LEU A 58 5.56 -9.23 -8.63
C LEU A 58 6.76 -8.25 -8.60
N PHE A 59 6.90 -7.42 -9.63
CA PHE A 59 7.98 -6.44 -9.73
C PHE A 59 7.88 -5.35 -8.67
N ILE A 60 6.69 -4.81 -8.41
CA ILE A 60 6.51 -3.80 -7.36
C ILE A 60 6.65 -4.41 -5.98
N PHE A 61 6.14 -5.62 -5.75
CA PHE A 61 6.28 -6.27 -4.46
C PHE A 61 7.75 -6.50 -4.11
N ILE A 62 8.51 -7.15 -4.99
CA ILE A 62 9.93 -7.44 -4.78
C ILE A 62 10.74 -6.15 -4.83
N GLY A 63 10.51 -5.32 -5.84
CA GLY A 63 11.20 -4.06 -6.06
C GLY A 63 11.05 -3.11 -4.90
N SER A 64 9.82 -2.88 -4.41
CA SER A 64 9.57 -1.97 -3.28
C SER A 64 10.19 -2.48 -1.98
N LEU A 65 10.03 -3.77 -1.64
CA LEU A 65 10.62 -4.34 -0.42
C LEU A 65 12.14 -4.23 -0.43
N VAL A 66 12.78 -4.64 -1.52
CA VAL A 66 14.24 -4.63 -1.65
C VAL A 66 14.78 -3.20 -1.69
N LEU A 67 14.16 -2.30 -2.47
CA LEU A 67 14.58 -0.89 -2.54
C LEU A 67 14.44 -0.21 -1.18
N ILE A 68 13.29 -0.34 -0.52
CA ILE A 68 13.04 0.32 0.76
C ILE A 68 14.04 -0.17 1.80
N LEU A 69 14.25 -1.49 1.93
CA LEU A 69 15.20 -2.03 2.89
C LEU A 69 16.65 -1.62 2.58
N PHE A 70 17.06 -1.67 1.31
CA PHE A 70 18.41 -1.33 0.91
C PHE A 70 18.70 0.17 1.10
N VAL A 71 17.79 1.03 0.65
CA VAL A 71 17.92 2.48 0.73
C VAL A 71 17.86 2.95 2.18
N ILE A 72 16.87 2.50 2.97
CA ILE A 72 16.77 2.88 4.39
C ILE A 72 17.99 2.40 5.16
N LYS A 73 18.43 1.15 4.98
CA LYS A 73 19.63 0.63 5.64
C LYS A 73 20.85 1.49 5.31
N LYS A 74 21.07 1.81 4.03
CA LYS A 74 22.22 2.62 3.59
C LYS A 74 22.15 4.04 4.15
N LEU A 75 20.97 4.65 4.17
CA LEU A 75 20.77 6.00 4.71
C LEU A 75 21.00 6.06 6.23
N ILE A 76 20.47 5.10 6.98
CA ILE A 76 20.69 5.00 8.43
C ILE A 76 22.17 4.75 8.74
N MET A 77 22.84 3.85 8.01
CA MET A 77 24.26 3.56 8.22
C MET A 77 25.19 4.73 7.89
N THR A 78 24.80 5.59 6.93
CA THR A 78 25.64 6.71 6.48
C THR A 78 25.45 7.96 7.33
N TRP A 79 24.20 8.28 7.71
CA TRP A 79 23.87 9.56 8.34
C TRP A 79 23.12 9.45 9.67
N GLY A 80 22.87 8.23 10.16
CA GLY A 80 22.21 7.99 11.45
C GLY A 80 20.85 8.70 11.56
N ASP A 81 20.50 9.10 12.77
CA ASP A 81 19.32 9.92 13.05
C ASP A 81 19.66 11.42 12.88
N SER A 82 19.75 11.85 11.63
CA SER A 82 20.04 13.24 11.30
C SER A 82 19.02 13.80 10.29
N LYS A 83 18.84 15.12 10.31
CA LYS A 83 17.95 15.83 9.35
C LYS A 83 18.25 15.49 7.89
N LYS A 84 19.51 15.18 7.56
CA LYS A 84 19.94 14.78 6.21
C LYS A 84 19.34 13.43 5.80
N THR A 85 19.25 12.48 6.73
CA THR A 85 18.61 11.17 6.52
C THR A 85 17.15 11.34 6.12
N TYR A 86 16.38 12.17 6.84
CA TYR A 86 14.97 12.42 6.54
C TYR A 86 14.75 13.04 5.16
N ILE A 87 15.58 14.02 4.77
CA ILE A 87 15.51 14.65 3.44
C ILE A 87 15.83 13.62 2.34
N ALA A 88 16.87 12.81 2.54
CA ALA A 88 17.26 11.78 1.59
C ALA A 88 16.21 10.67 1.45
N VAL A 89 15.58 10.26 2.55
CA VAL A 89 14.44 9.33 2.53
C VAL A 89 13.28 9.93 1.71
N GLY A 90 12.95 11.20 1.94
CA GLY A 90 11.90 11.89 1.16
C GLY A 90 12.19 11.96 -0.34
N PHE A 91 13.43 12.25 -0.74
CA PHE A 91 13.80 12.21 -2.16
C PHE A 91 13.74 10.80 -2.74
N SER A 92 14.20 9.80 -1.98
CA SER A 92 14.16 8.41 -2.43
C SER A 92 12.74 7.89 -2.62
N SER A 93 11.79 8.30 -1.77
CA SER A 93 10.39 7.91 -1.91
C SER A 93 9.74 8.55 -3.13
N ALA A 94 10.11 9.79 -3.48
CA ALA A 94 9.66 10.44 -4.72
C ALA A 94 10.13 9.68 -5.97
N ILE A 95 11.38 9.18 -5.97
CA ILE A 95 11.92 8.35 -7.08
C ILE A 95 11.13 7.04 -7.19
N VAL A 96 10.90 6.35 -6.07
CA VAL A 96 10.12 5.10 -6.04
C VAL A 96 8.69 5.34 -6.56
N PHE A 97 8.07 6.45 -6.19
CA PHE A 97 6.75 6.84 -6.69
C PHE A 97 6.76 7.11 -8.21
N GLY A 98 7.82 7.75 -8.74
CA GLY A 98 8.00 7.93 -10.18
C GLY A 98 8.10 6.61 -10.93
N ILE A 99 8.85 5.64 -10.39
CA ILE A 99 8.93 4.27 -10.96
C ILE A 99 7.56 3.59 -10.94
N TYR A 100 6.78 3.78 -9.88
CA TYR A 100 5.43 3.24 -9.78
C TYR A 100 4.52 3.81 -10.89
N ILE A 101 4.50 5.13 -11.08
CA ILE A 101 3.73 5.78 -12.16
C ILE A 101 4.17 5.27 -13.54
N LEU A 102 5.48 5.19 -13.78
CA LEU A 102 6.01 4.71 -15.06
C LEU A 102 5.58 3.25 -15.33
N SER A 103 5.62 2.41 -14.30
CA SER A 103 5.20 1.01 -14.38
C SER A 103 3.70 0.88 -14.67
N GLU A 104 2.87 1.72 -14.02
CA GLU A 104 1.43 1.79 -14.26
C GLU A 104 1.12 2.24 -15.70
N TYR A 105 1.87 3.22 -16.22
CA TYR A 105 1.74 3.69 -17.60
C TYR A 105 2.09 2.60 -18.62
N LEU A 106 3.22 1.90 -18.43
CA LEU A 106 3.60 0.78 -19.29
C LEU A 106 2.53 -0.30 -19.34
N LEU A 107 1.93 -0.60 -18.18
CA LEU A 107 0.92 -1.63 -18.07
C LEU A 107 -0.35 -1.30 -18.87
N ARG A 108 -0.76 -0.02 -18.90
CA ARG A 108 -1.94 0.41 -19.66
C ARG A 108 -1.71 0.38 -21.18
N HIS A 109 -0.48 0.65 -21.63
CA HIS A 109 -0.16 0.70 -23.06
C HIS A 109 0.32 -0.62 -23.66
N TYR A 110 0.90 -1.52 -22.84
CA TYR A 110 1.42 -2.81 -23.30
C TYR A 110 0.85 -3.98 -22.48
N PRO A 111 -0.46 -4.30 -22.63
CA PRO A 111 -1.04 -5.50 -22.05
C PRO A 111 -0.54 -6.73 -22.82
N ILE A 112 0.68 -7.19 -22.49
CA ILE A 112 1.42 -8.29 -23.14
C ILE A 112 0.50 -9.45 -23.56
N PHE A 113 -0.43 -9.85 -22.68
CA PHE A 113 -1.48 -10.83 -22.95
C PHE A 113 -2.69 -10.60 -22.04
N ILE A 114 -3.92 -10.69 -22.59
CA ILE A 114 -5.18 -10.46 -21.86
C ILE A 114 -5.89 -11.78 -21.63
N PHE A 115 -6.06 -12.17 -20.36
CA PHE A 115 -6.81 -13.36 -19.97
C PHE A 115 -8.29 -13.06 -19.78
N TRP A 116 -8.62 -11.90 -19.19
CA TRP A 116 -9.99 -11.52 -18.93
C TRP A 116 -10.14 -10.00 -18.81
N SER A 117 -11.14 -9.44 -19.50
CA SER A 117 -11.49 -8.03 -19.44
C SER A 117 -12.98 -7.91 -19.14
N PRO A 118 -13.39 -7.72 -17.86
CA PRO A 118 -14.79 -7.56 -17.50
C PRO A 118 -15.39 -6.26 -18.06
N ASN A 119 -16.72 -6.27 -18.25
CA ASN A 119 -17.46 -5.06 -18.59
C ASN A 119 -17.43 -4.06 -17.42
N GLN A 120 -17.55 -2.76 -17.71
CA GLN A 120 -17.31 -1.66 -16.75
C GLN A 120 -18.20 -1.75 -15.51
N THR A 121 -19.49 -2.05 -15.71
CA THR A 121 -20.46 -2.22 -14.62
C THR A 121 -20.12 -3.42 -13.76
N THR A 122 -19.77 -4.54 -14.39
CA THR A 122 -19.39 -5.79 -13.71
C THR A 122 -18.12 -5.60 -12.88
N ASN A 123 -17.10 -4.94 -13.44
CA ASN A 123 -15.83 -4.69 -12.80
C ASN A 123 -16.00 -3.89 -11.50
N PHE A 124 -16.82 -2.83 -11.54
CA PHE A 124 -17.09 -2.01 -10.37
C PHE A 124 -17.93 -2.70 -9.30
N ILE A 125 -18.98 -3.44 -9.69
CA ILE A 125 -19.80 -4.20 -8.73
C ILE A 125 -18.92 -5.21 -7.99
N ILE A 126 -18.08 -5.96 -8.72
CA ILE A 126 -17.13 -6.89 -8.11
C ILE A 126 -16.14 -6.14 -7.22
N GLY A 127 -15.62 -5.00 -7.66
CA GLY A 127 -14.72 -4.14 -6.88
C GLY A 127 -15.32 -3.69 -5.54
N ILE A 128 -16.59 -3.24 -5.53
CA ILE A 128 -17.30 -2.87 -4.29
C ILE A 128 -17.50 -4.07 -3.38
N ILE A 129 -17.96 -5.20 -3.92
CA ILE A 129 -18.18 -6.41 -3.13
C ILE A 129 -16.86 -6.86 -2.49
N LEU A 130 -15.77 -6.87 -3.25
CA LEU A 130 -14.45 -7.25 -2.77
C LEU A 130 -13.93 -6.26 -1.70
N LEU A 131 -14.21 -4.96 -1.85
CA LEU A 131 -13.88 -3.94 -0.85
C LEU A 131 -14.62 -4.16 0.46
N LEU A 132 -15.94 -4.37 0.42
CA LEU A 132 -16.75 -4.60 1.62
C LEU A 132 -16.31 -5.89 2.33
N LEU A 133 -16.04 -6.95 1.56
CA LEU A 133 -15.56 -8.23 2.09
C LEU A 133 -14.18 -8.06 2.75
N THR A 134 -13.25 -7.37 2.09
CA THR A 134 -11.91 -7.11 2.64
C THR A 134 -11.98 -6.26 3.91
N MET A 135 -12.84 -5.23 3.94
CA MET A 135 -13.07 -4.43 5.14
C MET A 135 -13.63 -5.28 6.29
N ALA A 136 -14.61 -6.13 6.01
CA ALA A 136 -15.18 -7.04 7.01
C ALA A 136 -14.10 -7.98 7.58
N ILE A 137 -13.27 -8.60 6.73
CA ILE A 137 -12.15 -9.44 7.18
C ILE A 137 -11.17 -8.63 8.05
N CYS A 138 -10.79 -7.43 7.63
CA CYS A 138 -9.86 -6.59 8.38
C CYS A 138 -10.42 -6.20 9.76
N LEU A 139 -11.73 -5.94 9.85
CA LEU A 139 -12.41 -5.66 11.12
C LEU A 139 -12.46 -6.90 12.01
N LEU A 140 -12.76 -8.08 11.46
CA LEU A 140 -12.73 -9.36 12.18
C LEU A 140 -11.34 -9.67 12.74
N LEU A 141 -10.28 -9.37 11.99
CA LEU A 141 -8.89 -9.50 12.42
C LEU A 141 -8.44 -8.40 13.42
N LYS A 142 -9.35 -7.50 13.84
CA LYS A 142 -9.07 -6.32 14.70
C LYS A 142 -8.01 -5.38 14.13
N LYS A 143 -7.79 -5.41 12.81
CA LYS A 143 -6.79 -4.63 12.09
C LYS A 143 -7.43 -3.38 11.46
N LYS A 144 -8.00 -2.52 12.30
CA LYS A 144 -8.79 -1.33 11.89
C LYS A 144 -8.03 -0.39 10.94
N TYR A 145 -6.72 -0.22 11.15
CA TYR A 145 -5.87 0.62 10.29
C TYR A 145 -5.83 0.15 8.83
N PHE A 146 -5.76 -1.16 8.60
CA PHE A 146 -5.71 -1.73 7.26
C PHE A 146 -7.04 -1.57 6.51
N ALA A 147 -8.18 -1.69 7.22
CA ALA A 147 -9.49 -1.38 6.68
C ALA A 147 -9.63 0.11 6.30
N GLY A 148 -9.10 1.01 7.14
CA GLY A 148 -9.06 2.43 6.83
C GLY A 148 -8.20 2.76 5.61
N LEU A 149 -7.02 2.13 5.49
CA LEU A 149 -6.12 2.36 4.37
C LEU A 149 -6.71 1.97 3.01
N ILE A 150 -7.30 0.77 2.90
CA ILE A 150 -7.93 0.33 1.64
C ILE A 150 -9.11 1.23 1.26
N LEU A 151 -9.89 1.67 2.25
CA LEU A 151 -11.01 2.58 2.06
C LEU A 151 -10.54 3.94 1.56
N ILE A 152 -9.54 4.55 2.22
CA ILE A 152 -8.96 5.84 1.80
C ILE A 152 -8.40 5.76 0.38
N LEU A 153 -7.72 4.66 0.05
CA LEU A 153 -7.14 4.46 -1.29
C LEU A 153 -8.22 4.36 -2.39
N SER A 154 -9.34 3.72 -2.08
CA SER A 154 -10.46 3.53 -3.00
C SER A 154 -11.44 4.70 -3.08
N LEU A 155 -11.46 5.58 -2.07
CA LEU A 155 -12.41 6.68 -1.92
C LEU A 155 -12.48 7.61 -3.13
N PRO A 156 -11.34 8.05 -3.71
CA PRO A 156 -11.35 8.92 -4.88
C PRO A 156 -12.10 8.31 -6.06
N ASN A 157 -11.96 7.01 -6.29
CA ASN A 157 -12.60 6.29 -7.38
C ASN A 157 -14.10 6.08 -7.14
N ILE A 158 -14.51 5.90 -5.88
CA ILE A 158 -15.93 5.79 -5.51
C ILE A 158 -16.62 7.16 -5.68
N ILE A 159 -16.01 8.22 -5.15
CA ILE A 159 -16.54 9.58 -5.22
C ILE A 159 -16.64 10.02 -6.68
N SER A 160 -15.58 9.87 -7.46
CA SER A 160 -15.61 10.23 -8.89
C SER A 160 -16.74 9.52 -9.65
N ARG A 161 -16.99 8.23 -9.42
CA ARG A 161 -18.10 7.53 -10.10
C ARG A 161 -19.48 8.06 -9.70
N ILE A 162 -19.68 8.40 -8.43
CA ILE A 162 -20.95 8.98 -7.95
C ILE A 162 -21.20 10.33 -8.65
N PHE A 163 -20.15 11.14 -8.79
CA PHE A 163 -20.25 12.47 -9.40
C PHE A 163 -20.31 12.47 -10.93
N THR A 164 -19.77 11.45 -11.63
CA THR A 164 -19.86 11.37 -13.11
C THR A 164 -21.03 10.55 -13.63
N GLY A 165 -21.92 10.07 -12.76
CA GLY A 165 -23.08 9.29 -13.18
C GLY A 165 -22.74 7.93 -13.81
N GLY A 166 -21.53 7.42 -13.56
CA GLY A 166 -21.07 6.12 -14.09
C GLY A 166 -20.39 6.16 -15.47
N ASP A 167 -20.18 7.34 -16.06
CA ASP A 167 -19.40 7.47 -17.30
C ASP A 167 -17.90 7.59 -17.00
N TYR A 168 -17.15 6.57 -17.38
CA TYR A 168 -15.69 6.48 -17.24
C TYR A 168 -14.92 7.12 -18.40
N SER A 169 -15.58 7.37 -19.54
CA SER A 169 -14.94 7.99 -20.71
C SER A 169 -14.86 9.51 -20.57
N ASN A 170 -15.59 10.07 -19.61
CA ASN A 170 -15.60 11.49 -19.36
C ASN A 170 -14.30 11.89 -18.65
N LYS A 171 -13.54 12.83 -19.22
CA LYS A 171 -12.31 13.41 -18.62
C LYS A 171 -12.56 13.89 -17.18
N ASN A 172 -13.80 14.24 -16.86
CA ASN A 172 -14.24 14.64 -15.53
C ASN A 172 -14.02 13.55 -14.46
N PHE A 173 -14.10 12.25 -14.80
CA PHE A 173 -13.86 11.18 -13.83
C PHE A 173 -12.43 11.24 -13.28
N LEU A 174 -11.46 11.33 -14.20
CA LEU A 174 -10.04 11.35 -13.87
C LEU A 174 -9.65 12.64 -13.15
N ILE A 175 -10.25 13.78 -13.55
CA ILE A 175 -10.08 15.07 -12.88
C ILE A 175 -10.61 15.02 -11.44
N ILE A 176 -11.84 14.52 -11.24
CA ILE A 176 -12.47 14.46 -9.90
C ILE A 176 -11.69 13.50 -8.99
N SER A 177 -11.32 12.31 -9.47
CA SER A 177 -10.53 11.36 -8.68
C SER A 177 -9.18 11.97 -8.27
N SER A 178 -8.51 12.67 -9.19
CA SER A 178 -7.25 13.37 -8.90
C SER A 178 -7.41 14.49 -7.87
N ILE A 179 -8.47 15.30 -7.97
CA ILE A 179 -8.75 16.37 -7.00
C ILE A 179 -8.99 15.79 -5.61
N VAL A 180 -9.84 14.77 -5.51
CA VAL A 180 -10.16 14.10 -4.24
C VAL A 180 -8.92 13.47 -3.62
N LEU A 181 -8.09 12.80 -4.42
CA LEU A 181 -6.81 12.24 -3.96
C LEU A 181 -5.87 13.32 -3.43
N THR A 182 -5.83 14.48 -4.10
CA THR A 182 -4.98 15.62 -3.69
C THR A 182 -5.46 16.24 -2.37
N ILE A 183 -6.78 16.36 -2.17
CA ILE A 183 -7.36 16.84 -0.90
C ILE A 183 -7.03 15.89 0.25
N ILE A 184 -7.16 14.58 0.02
CA ILE A 184 -6.82 13.55 1.02
C ILE A 184 -5.32 13.62 1.38
N SER A 185 -4.43 13.72 0.39
CA SER A 185 -2.99 13.75 0.64
C SER A 185 -2.55 15.02 1.38
N LEU A 186 -3.09 16.19 1.01
CA LEU A 186 -2.85 17.45 1.73
C LEU A 186 -3.35 17.38 3.17
N SER A 187 -4.52 16.79 3.40
CA SER A 187 -5.08 16.63 4.74
C SER A 187 -4.18 15.74 5.62
N PHE A 188 -3.61 14.68 5.03
CA PHE A 188 -2.68 13.80 5.73
C PHE A 188 -1.35 14.49 6.07
N ILE A 189 -0.80 15.27 5.14
CA ILE A 189 0.42 16.07 5.37
C ILE A 189 0.17 17.10 6.48
N ALA A 190 -0.94 17.84 6.41
CA ALA A 190 -1.31 18.81 7.43
C ALA A 190 -1.44 18.15 8.81
N TYR A 191 -2.05 16.97 8.90
CA TYR A 191 -2.16 16.20 10.14
C TYR A 191 -0.77 15.86 10.73
N ILE A 192 0.16 15.34 9.92
CA ILE A 192 1.52 15.01 10.37
C ILE A 192 2.24 16.27 10.85
N VAL A 193 2.15 17.37 10.11
CA VAL A 193 2.79 18.64 10.48
C VAL A 193 2.25 19.17 11.80
N VAL A 194 0.92 19.18 11.98
CA VAL A 194 0.28 19.60 13.24
C VAL A 194 0.72 18.71 14.40
N GLN A 195 0.77 17.40 14.20
CA GLN A 195 1.20 16.46 15.23
C GLN A 195 2.67 16.67 15.61
N TYR A 196 3.55 16.85 14.64
CA TYR A 196 4.96 17.18 14.87
C TYR A 196 5.13 18.47 15.70
N TYR A 197 4.37 19.52 15.38
CA TYR A 197 4.41 20.76 16.17
C TYR A 197 3.86 20.59 17.59
N ARG A 198 2.83 19.76 17.77
CA ARG A 198 2.29 19.43 19.11
C ARG A 198 3.31 18.69 19.96
N ASP A 199 3.97 17.69 19.39
CA ASP A 199 4.96 16.88 20.09
C ASP A 199 6.20 17.72 20.44
N LYS A 200 6.67 18.58 19.53
CA LYS A 200 7.74 19.53 19.82
C LYS A 200 7.37 20.50 20.96
N LYS A 201 6.15 21.04 20.95
CA LYS A 201 5.67 21.93 22.02
C LYS A 201 5.54 21.23 23.37
N SER A 202 5.22 19.93 23.39
CA SER A 202 5.20 19.15 24.63
C SER A 202 6.59 18.89 25.22
N ILE A 203 7.64 18.85 24.39
CA ILE A 203 9.02 18.68 24.81
C ILE A 203 9.61 19.99 25.34
N ASP A 204 9.27 21.15 24.74
CA ASP A 204 9.72 22.47 25.21
C ASP A 204 9.06 22.93 26.54
N ASN A 205 7.94 22.30 26.92
CA ASN A 205 7.17 22.64 28.13
C ASN A 205 7.48 21.71 29.34
N ASN A 206 8.41 20.76 29.19
CA ASN A 206 8.91 19.87 30.25
C ASN A 206 10.39 20.14 30.50
#